data_AF-A0A8S2U3N1-F1
#
_entry.id   AF-A0A8S2U3N1-F1
#
_cell.length_a   1.000
_cell.length_b   1.000
_cell.length_c   1.000
_cell.angle_alpha   90.00
_cell.angle_beta   90.00
_cell.angle_gamma   90.00
#
_symmetry.space_group_name_H-M   'P 1'
#
loop_
_entity.id
_entity.type
_entity.pdbx_description
1 polymer ?
#
loop_
_entity_poly.entity_id
_entity_poly.type
_entity_poly.pdbx_seq_one_letter_code
_entity_poly.pdbx_strand_id
1 'polypeptide(L)'
;YLTHGNVTIAGVDDGEEFQNTVKAMQIMNMSHDDLNSIFRMISAVLQIGNILFKQERNSDQVTLPDDTVAQKVCHLLGIPVTDFVRSFLKPKLKVGRDFVTK
;
A
#
# COMPACT_ATOMS: atom_id res chain seq x y z
N TYR A 1 -4.44 -0.40 -9.41
CA TYR A 1 -3.68 0.87 -9.29
C TYR A 1 -2.91 1.22 -10.55
N LEU A 2 -2.61 0.26 -11.43
CA LEU A 2 -2.21 0.52 -12.83
C LEU A 2 -3.38 0.18 -13.75
N THR A 3 -4.15 1.19 -14.18
CA THR A 3 -5.44 0.99 -14.86
C THR A 3 -5.33 0.53 -16.31
N HIS A 4 -4.20 0.78 -16.96
CA HIS A 4 -3.93 0.39 -18.35
C HIS A 4 -2.77 -0.63 -18.46
N GLY A 5 -2.43 -1.29 -17.35
CA GLY A 5 -1.29 -2.20 -17.29
C GLY A 5 0.04 -1.48 -17.48
N ASN A 6 0.99 -2.14 -18.15
CA ASN A 6 2.30 -1.59 -18.47
C ASN A 6 2.24 -0.85 -19.82
N VAL A 7 2.16 0.48 -19.78
CA VAL A 7 2.18 1.33 -20.98
C VAL A 7 3.60 1.82 -21.21
N THR A 8 4.16 1.53 -22.39
CA THR A 8 5.51 1.96 -22.74
C THR A 8 5.52 3.35 -23.36
N ILE A 9 6.60 4.10 -23.12
CA ILE A 9 6.84 5.40 -23.74
C ILE A 9 7.82 5.20 -24.90
N ALA A 10 7.48 5.72 -26.08
CA ALA A 10 8.30 5.55 -27.27
C ALA A 10 9.70 6.17 -27.05
N GLY A 11 10.74 5.34 -27.21
CA GLY A 11 12.14 5.76 -27.06
C GLY A 11 12.64 5.81 -25.61
N VAL A 12 11.87 5.32 -24.64
CA VAL A 12 12.27 5.26 -23.22
C VAL A 12 12.36 3.80 -22.77
N ASP A 13 13.46 3.44 -22.11
CA ASP A 13 13.63 2.17 -21.42
C ASP A 13 13.49 2.40 -19.91
N ASP A 14 12.42 1.88 -19.30
CA ASP A 14 12.14 2.02 -17.87
C ASP A 14 13.27 1.43 -16.99
N GLY A 15 13.97 0.40 -17.49
CA GLY A 15 15.10 -0.19 -16.79
C GLY A 15 16.32 0.74 -16.75
N GLU A 16 16.61 1.40 -17.87
CA GLU A 16 17.68 2.40 -17.93
C GLU A 16 17.34 3.63 -17.08
N GLU A 17 16.12 4.15 -17.20
CA GLU A 17 15.63 5.29 -16.42
C GLU A 17 15.63 5.02 -14.91
N PHE A 18 15.26 3.80 -14.50
CA PHE A 18 15.35 3.40 -13.10
C PHE A 18 16.80 3.46 -12.59
N GLN A 19 17.75 2.90 -13.35
CA GLN A 19 19.17 2.93 -12.96
C GLN A 19 19.73 4.35 -12.92
N ASN A 20 19.35 5.19 -13.89
CA ASN A 20 19.75 6.60 -13.92
C ASN A 20 19.22 7.37 -12.70
N THR A 21 17.96 7.13 -12.33
CA THR A 21 17.33 7.74 -11.15
C THR A 21 18.00 7.26 -9.85
N VAL A 22 18.28 5.96 -9.72
CA VAL A 22 19.00 5.40 -8.55
C VAL A 22 20.39 6.03 -8.41
N LYS A 23 21.14 6.15 -9.52
CA LYS A 23 22.46 6.84 -9.51
C LYS A 23 22.33 8.30 -9.09
N ALA A 24 21.32 9.02 -9.58
CA ALA A 24 21.07 10.40 -9.19
C ALA A 24 20.79 10.52 -7.68
N MET A 25 19.97 9.63 -7.12
CA MET A 25 19.72 9.58 -5.67
C MET A 25 20.99 9.28 -4.86
N GLN A 26 21.86 8.39 -5.35
CA GLN A 26 23.15 8.12 -4.72
C GLN A 26 24.10 9.33 -4.77
N ILE A 27 24.14 10.07 -5.88
CA ILE A 27 24.90 11.33 -6.01
C ILE A 27 24.40 12.38 -5.00
N MET A 28 23.10 12.39 -4.72
CA MET A 28 22.48 13.23 -3.69
C MET A 28 22.74 12.75 -2.25
N ASN A 29 23.65 11.80 -2.04
CA ASN A 29 24.01 11.20 -0.75
C ASN A 29 22.84 10.49 -0.04
N MET A 30 21.87 9.95 -0.77
CA MET A 30 20.87 9.06 -0.18
C MET A 30 21.51 7.71 0.17
N SER A 31 21.34 7.27 1.42
CA SER A 31 21.87 5.98 1.85
C SER A 31 21.11 4.83 1.19
N HIS A 32 21.72 3.64 1.22
CA HIS A 32 21.03 2.43 0.74
C HIS A 32 19.75 2.14 1.55
N ASP A 33 19.75 2.47 2.85
CA ASP A 33 18.58 2.29 3.72
C ASP A 33 17.46 3.28 3.39
N ASP A 34 17.80 4.51 2.99
CA ASP A 34 16.82 5.49 2.51
C ASP A 34 16.17 5.02 1.21
N LEU A 35 16.98 4.55 0.26
CA LEU A 35 16.49 4.00 -1.01
C LEU A 35 15.58 2.79 -0.78
N ASN A 36 16.00 1.85 0.07
CA ASN A 36 15.20 0.70 0.44
C ASN A 36 13.88 1.11 1.10
N SER A 37 13.90 2.14 1.95
CA SER A 37 12.69 2.65 2.59
C SER A 37 11.71 3.29 1.59
N ILE A 38 12.23 4.02 0.60
CA ILE A 38 11.43 4.58 -0.50
C ILE A 38 10.80 3.47 -1.34
N PHE A 39 11.59 2.49 -1.79
CA PHE A 39 11.08 1.38 -2.58
C PHE A 39 10.09 0.50 -1.82
N ARG A 40 10.31 0.32 -0.51
CA ARG A 40 9.36 -0.35 0.40
C ARG A 40 8.04 0.41 0.46
N MET A 41 8.08 1.74 0.59
CA MET A 41 6.87 2.57 0.62
C MET A 41 6.11 2.50 -0.71
N ILE A 42 6.79 2.64 -1.86
CA ILE A 42 6.17 2.56 -3.19
C ILE A 42 5.51 1.19 -3.40
N SER A 43 6.20 0.12 -3.00
CA SER A 43 5.66 -1.25 -3.07
C SER A 43 4.41 -1.40 -2.20
N ALA A 44 4.40 -0.83 -0.99
CA ALA A 44 3.24 -0.87 -0.11
C ALA A 44 2.03 -0.14 -0.71
N VAL A 45 2.24 1.06 -1.30
CA VAL A 45 1.17 1.82 -1.98
C VAL A 45 0.57 1.03 -3.14
N LEU A 46 1.39 0.36 -3.94
CA LEU A 46 0.90 -0.47 -5.04
C LEU A 46 0.12 -1.70 -4.54
N GLN A 47 0.60 -2.34 -3.47
CA GLN A 47 -0.04 -3.53 -2.89
C GLN A 47 -1.36 -3.21 -2.19
N ILE A 48 -1.52 -2.04 -1.56
CA ILE A 48 -2.81 -1.58 -0.99
C ILE A 48 -3.90 -1.63 -2.07
N GLY A 49 -3.54 -1.31 -3.30
CA GLY A 49 -4.45 -1.35 -4.44
C GLY A 49 -4.95 -2.73 -4.87
N ASN A 50 -4.36 -3.79 -4.35
CA ASN A 50 -4.77 -5.17 -4.62
C ASN A 50 -5.68 -5.72 -3.50
N ILE A 51 -5.96 -4.94 -2.44
CA ILE A 51 -6.88 -5.37 -1.37
C ILE A 51 -8.31 -5.35 -1.90
N LEU A 52 -8.98 -6.50 -1.81
CA LEU A 52 -10.36 -6.66 -2.26
C LEU A 52 -11.30 -6.75 -1.07
N PHE A 53 -12.27 -5.82 -1.03
CA PHE A 53 -13.36 -5.84 -0.07
C PHE A 53 -14.60 -6.43 -0.71
N LYS A 54 -15.31 -7.28 0.03
CA LYS A 54 -16.55 -7.91 -0.41
C LYS A 54 -17.69 -7.55 0.52
N GLN A 55 -18.75 -6.97 0.00
CA GLN A 55 -19.96 -6.68 0.78
C GLN A 55 -20.61 -7.98 1.25
N GLU A 56 -21.05 -8.01 2.50
CA GLU A 56 -21.89 -9.09 3.00
C GLU A 56 -23.31 -9.00 2.43
N ARG A 57 -23.96 -10.14 2.19
CA ARG A 57 -25.32 -10.16 1.59
C ARG A 57 -26.41 -9.67 2.53
N ASN A 58 -26.20 -9.81 3.83
CA ASN A 58 -27.22 -9.64 4.86
C ASN A 58 -26.93 -8.44 5.80
N SER A 59 -25.89 -7.67 5.51
CA SER A 59 -25.48 -6.52 6.30
C SER A 59 -24.82 -5.47 5.40
N ASP A 60 -24.87 -4.20 5.79
CA ASP A 60 -24.13 -3.12 5.12
C ASP A 60 -22.61 -3.12 5.45
N GLN A 61 -22.09 -4.27 5.87
CA GLN A 61 -20.69 -4.44 6.24
C GLN A 61 -19.89 -5.02 5.07
N VAL A 62 -18.58 -4.79 5.13
CA VAL A 62 -17.61 -5.37 4.21
C VAL A 62 -16.77 -6.43 4.93
N THR A 63 -16.36 -7.44 4.18
CA THR A 63 -15.43 -8.47 4.61
C THR A 63 -14.19 -8.43 3.73
N LEU A 64 -13.11 -8.98 4.25
CA LEU A 64 -11.85 -9.14 3.56
C LEU A 64 -11.62 -10.65 3.37
N PRO A 65 -12.11 -11.24 2.26
CA PRO A 65 -12.14 -12.69 2.08
C PRO A 65 -10.74 -13.32 1.94
N ASP A 66 -9.76 -12.54 1.48
CA ASP A 66 -8.35 -12.93 1.41
C ASP A 66 -7.50 -11.81 2.03
N ASP A 67 -6.80 -12.13 3.11
CA ASP A 67 -5.94 -11.20 3.84
C ASP A 67 -4.47 -11.27 3.44
N THR A 68 -4.10 -12.12 2.48
CA THR A 68 -2.72 -12.28 2.00
C THR A 68 -2.11 -10.96 1.54
N VAL A 69 -2.88 -10.13 0.82
CA VAL A 69 -2.42 -8.81 0.36
C VAL A 69 -2.26 -7.86 1.54
N ALA A 70 -3.21 -7.85 2.49
CA ALA A 70 -3.13 -7.03 3.68
C ALA A 70 -1.92 -7.41 4.55
N GLN A 71 -1.61 -8.71 4.67
CA GLN A 71 -0.41 -9.20 5.36
C GLN A 71 0.87 -8.69 4.71
N LYS A 72 0.98 -8.73 3.37
CA LYS A 72 2.13 -8.17 2.64
C LYS A 72 2.29 -6.67 2.87
N VAL A 73 1.20 -5.91 2.78
CA VAL A 73 1.20 -4.46 3.05
C VAL A 73 1.66 -4.18 4.49
N CYS A 74 1.10 -4.89 5.46
CA CYS A 74 1.45 -4.72 6.87
C CYS A 74 2.91 -5.07 7.17
N HIS A 75 3.45 -6.10 6.52
CA HIS A 75 4.86 -6.46 6.62
C HIS A 75 5.77 -5.33 6.10
N LEU A 76 5.43 -4.73 4.96
CA LEU A 76 6.20 -3.61 4.39
C LEU A 76 6.10 -2.34 5.25
N LEU A 77 4.96 -2.10 5.89
CA LEU A 77 4.71 -0.92 6.73
C LEU A 77 5.12 -1.11 8.20
N GLY A 78 5.44 -2.33 8.62
CA GLY A 78 5.81 -2.64 10.00
C GLY A 78 4.65 -2.52 10.99
N ILE A 79 3.41 -2.77 10.56
CA ILE A 79 2.20 -2.65 11.38
C ILE A 79 1.53 -4.01 11.64
N PRO A 80 0.80 -4.18 12.75
CA PRO A 80 0.06 -5.41 13.01
C PRO A 80 -1.12 -5.59 12.04
N VAL A 81 -1.21 -6.77 11.40
CA VAL A 81 -2.28 -7.10 10.44
C VAL A 81 -3.65 -7.03 11.10
N THR A 82 -3.77 -7.52 12.33
CA THR A 82 -5.03 -7.54 13.08
C THR A 82 -5.58 -6.14 13.31
N ASP A 83 -4.71 -5.19 13.64
CA ASP A 83 -5.09 -3.80 13.89
C ASP A 83 -5.40 -3.08 12.59
N PHE A 84 -4.65 -3.36 11.53
CA PHE A 84 -4.93 -2.86 10.19
C PHE A 84 -6.31 -3.32 9.72
N VAL A 85 -6.56 -4.62 9.63
CA VAL A 85 -7.84 -5.18 9.17
C VAL A 85 -9.01 -4.68 10.01
N ARG A 86 -8.86 -4.66 11.35
CA ARG A 86 -9.91 -4.11 12.24
C ARG A 86 -10.19 -2.65 11.94
N SER A 87 -9.17 -1.83 11.73
CA SER A 87 -9.33 -0.40 11.46
C SER A 87 -10.06 -0.13 10.14
N PHE A 88 -9.86 -0.98 9.12
CA PHE A 88 -10.56 -0.87 7.84
C PHE A 88 -11.98 -1.44 7.86
N LEU A 89 -12.22 -2.53 8.58
CA LEU A 89 -13.54 -3.19 8.60
C LEU A 89 -14.48 -2.62 9.68
N LYS A 90 -13.94 -2.17 10.82
CA LYS A 90 -14.69 -1.69 11.98
C LYS A 90 -14.04 -0.42 12.54
N PRO A 91 -14.14 0.71 11.82
CA PRO A 91 -13.47 1.93 12.22
C PRO A 91 -14.01 2.43 13.56
N LYS A 92 -13.10 2.64 14.52
CA LYS A 92 -13.41 3.27 15.80
C LYS A 92 -13.28 4.78 15.67
N LEU A 93 -14.39 5.48 15.62
CA LEU A 93 -14.49 6.91 15.40
C LEU A 93 -14.73 7.63 16.73
N LYS A 94 -14.01 8.72 16.98
CA LYS A 94 -14.32 9.61 18.11
C LYS A 94 -15.32 10.68 17.65
N VAL A 95 -16.47 10.75 18.30
CA VAL A 95 -17.52 11.72 18.01
C VAL A 95 -17.77 12.52 19.28
N GLY A 96 -17.30 13.77 19.31
CA GLY A 96 -17.34 14.60 20.52
C GLY A 96 -16.53 13.99 21.67
N ARG A 97 -17.21 13.61 22.75
CA ARG A 97 -16.60 12.96 23.93
C ARG A 97 -16.63 11.44 23.85
N ASP A 98 -17.39 10.86 22.92
CA ASP A 98 -17.66 9.42 22.86
C ASP A 98 -16.91 8.72 21.71
N PHE A 99 -16.74 7.41 21.83
CA PHE A 99 -16.21 6.56 20.77
C PHE A 99 -17.31 5.68 20.19
N VAL A 100 -17.49 5.72 18.88
CA VAL A 100 -18.46 4.94 18.11
C VAL A 100 -17.69 3.94 17.24
N THR A 101 -18.11 2.68 17.25
CA THR A 101 -17.63 1.66 16.30
C THR A 101 -18.76 1.38 15.33
N LYS A 102 -18.49 1.44 14.02
CA LYS A 102 -19.45 1.10 12.97
C LYS A 102 -19.05 -0.20 12.27
#